data_AF-M9T8D9-F1
#
_entry.id   AF-M9T8D9-F1
#
_cell.length_a   1.000
_cell.length_b   1.000
_cell.length_c   1.000
_cell.angle_alpha   90.00
_cell.angle_beta   90.00
_cell.angle_gamma   90.00
#
_symmetry.space_group_name_H-M   'P 1'
#
loop_
_entity.id
_entity.type
_entity.pdbx_description
1 polymer ?
#
loop_
_entity_poly.entity_id
_entity_poly.type
_entity_poly.pdbx_seq_one_letter_code
_entity_poly.pdbx_strand_id
1 'polypeptide(L)'
;PFNIVHTQGWVHCHTPATDASGTVKVVMDEVFAEFGAHNMPAPLRISMACCLNMCGAVHCSDIAILGYHRKPPLIDHEYLDNLCEIPLAVAACPTGAIRPSKTEINGKTVNSVAIKNERCMFCGNCYT
;
A
#
# COMPACT_ATOMS: atom_id res chain seq x y z
N PRO A 1 21.97 -15.79 6.22
CA PRO A 1 20.64 -16.37 6.54
C PRO A 1 19.63 -16.10 5.42
N PHE A 2 19.05 -17.16 4.87
CA PHE A 2 17.90 -17.07 3.99
C PHE A 2 16.66 -16.89 4.88
N ASN A 3 15.78 -15.94 4.57
CA ASN A 3 14.47 -15.77 5.20
C ASN A 3 13.68 -14.76 4.34
N ILE A 4 12.38 -14.64 4.57
CA ILE A 4 11.52 -13.67 3.87
C ILE A 4 11.64 -12.31 4.53
N VAL A 5 12.20 -11.33 3.81
CA VAL A 5 12.17 -9.93 4.23
C VAL A 5 10.73 -9.45 4.13
N HIS A 6 10.18 -8.93 5.23
CA HIS A 6 8.79 -8.53 5.28
C HIS A 6 8.55 -7.24 6.08
N THR A 7 7.31 -6.79 6.07
CA THR A 7 6.86 -5.50 6.62
C THR A 7 5.97 -5.67 7.85
N GLN A 8 5.40 -4.58 8.36
CA GLN A 8 4.55 -4.60 9.55
C GLN A 8 3.19 -5.29 9.31
N GLY A 9 2.56 -5.13 8.15
CA GLY A 9 1.21 -5.64 7.91
C GLY A 9 0.17 -5.05 8.87
N TRP A 10 -0.83 -5.86 9.26
CA TRP A 10 -1.90 -5.44 10.17
C TRP A 10 -1.45 -5.30 11.62
N VAL A 11 -0.23 -5.74 11.95
CA VAL A 11 0.31 -5.66 13.30
C VAL A 11 0.53 -4.20 13.73
N HIS A 12 0.86 -3.31 12.80
CA HIS A 12 1.23 -1.93 13.17
C HIS A 12 0.99 -0.86 12.09
N CYS A 13 0.91 -1.21 10.80
CA CYS A 13 0.79 -0.20 9.75
C CYS A 13 -0.67 0.26 9.61
N HIS A 14 -0.88 1.54 9.27
CA HIS A 14 -2.20 2.10 8.95
C HIS A 14 -2.52 2.13 7.45
N THR A 15 -1.52 1.95 6.57
CA THR A 15 -1.71 1.81 5.11
C THR A 15 -1.60 0.37 4.54
N PRO A 16 -1.76 -0.74 5.31
CA PRO A 16 -1.59 -2.07 4.75
C PRO A 16 -2.79 -2.48 3.90
N ALA A 17 -2.53 -3.07 2.73
CA ALA A 17 -3.54 -3.75 1.92
C ALA A 17 -3.69 -5.24 2.31
N THR A 18 -2.73 -5.80 3.06
CA THR A 18 -2.72 -7.19 3.54
C THR A 18 -1.80 -7.34 4.75
N ASP A 19 -1.90 -8.45 5.48
CA ASP A 19 -0.96 -8.78 6.55
C ASP A 19 0.39 -9.30 6.03
N ALA A 20 1.44 -9.05 6.81
CA ALA A 20 2.80 -9.49 6.52
C ALA A 20 3.20 -10.74 7.30
N SER A 21 2.99 -10.76 8.63
CA SER A 21 3.45 -11.87 9.47
C SER A 21 2.73 -13.19 9.10
N GLY A 22 1.41 -13.14 8.91
CA GLY A 22 0.60 -14.28 8.52
C GLY A 22 0.96 -14.81 7.12
N THR A 23 1.16 -13.92 6.14
CA THR A 23 1.52 -14.34 4.78
C THR A 23 2.92 -14.96 4.73
N VAL A 24 3.89 -14.39 5.45
CA VAL A 24 5.23 -14.98 5.61
C VAL A 24 5.17 -16.34 6.27
N LYS A 25 4.39 -16.50 7.34
CA LYS A 25 4.24 -17.77 8.04
C LYS A 25 3.71 -18.86 7.11
N VAL A 26 2.63 -18.58 6.38
CA VAL A 26 2.02 -19.55 5.44
C VAL A 26 3.01 -19.95 4.34
N VAL A 27 3.75 -19.00 3.76
CA VAL A 27 4.72 -19.30 2.71
C VAL A 27 5.90 -20.09 3.26
N MET A 28 6.45 -19.69 4.41
CA MET A 28 7.59 -20.37 5.03
C MET A 28 7.27 -21.80 5.49
N ASP A 29 6.03 -22.07 5.88
CA ASP A 29 5.59 -23.43 6.22
C ASP A 29 5.58 -24.35 4.99
N GLU A 30 5.15 -23.83 3.84
CA GLU A 30 5.13 -24.60 2.59
C GLU A 30 6.54 -24.86 2.05
N VAL A 31 7.43 -23.86 2.09
CA VAL A 31 8.81 -23.97 1.56
C VAL A 31 9.84 -24.38 2.62
N PHE A 32 9.40 -24.94 3.74
CA PHE A 32 10.27 -25.28 4.86
C PHE A 32 11.30 -26.37 4.48
N ALA A 33 10.93 -27.30 3.61
CA ALA A 33 11.82 -28.38 3.16
C ALA A 33 13.03 -27.83 2.40
N GLU A 34 12.81 -26.83 1.54
CA GLU A 34 13.81 -26.17 0.70
C GLU A 34 14.78 -25.33 1.54
N PHE A 35 14.31 -24.79 2.66
CA PHE A 35 15.09 -23.93 3.55
C PHE A 35 16.38 -24.58 4.05
N GLY A 36 16.33 -25.89 4.33
CA GLY A 36 17.48 -26.67 4.81
C GLY A 36 18.14 -27.57 3.76
N ALA A 37 17.49 -27.82 2.61
CA ALA A 37 17.91 -28.86 1.67
C ALA A 37 18.93 -28.42 0.60
N HIS A 38 19.18 -27.12 0.43
CA HIS A 38 20.12 -26.57 -0.59
C HIS A 38 19.95 -27.17 -2.01
N ASN A 39 18.72 -27.52 -2.38
CA ASN A 39 18.36 -28.23 -3.61
C ASN A 39 17.97 -27.31 -4.78
N MET A 40 18.11 -25.98 -4.60
CA MET A 40 17.77 -24.98 -5.62
C MET A 40 18.97 -24.64 -6.52
N PRO A 41 18.74 -24.33 -7.82
CA PRO A 41 19.83 -24.00 -8.76
C PRO A 41 20.65 -22.77 -8.36
N ALA A 42 20.04 -21.84 -7.63
CA ALA A 42 20.65 -20.61 -7.13
C ALA A 42 19.89 -20.13 -5.86
N PRO A 43 20.45 -19.17 -5.10
CA PRO A 43 19.75 -18.57 -3.97
C PRO A 43 18.51 -17.77 -4.42
N LEU A 44 17.30 -18.28 -4.14
CA LEU A 44 15.99 -17.65 -4.39
C LEU A 44 15.48 -16.74 -3.25
N ARG A 45 15.53 -15.42 -3.41
CA ARG A 45 15.03 -14.46 -2.42
C ARG A 45 13.53 -14.21 -2.59
N ILE A 46 12.78 -14.45 -1.51
CA ILE A 46 11.36 -14.08 -1.40
C ILE A 46 11.27 -12.86 -0.48
N SER A 47 10.47 -11.85 -0.88
CA SER A 47 10.13 -10.71 -0.02
C SER A 47 8.64 -10.40 -0.05
N MET A 48 8.15 -9.77 1.02
CA MET A 48 6.75 -9.41 1.19
C MET A 48 6.60 -7.95 1.63
N ALA A 49 5.71 -7.19 0.97
CA ALA A 49 5.34 -5.84 1.38
C ALA A 49 3.83 -5.73 1.50
N CYS A 50 3.36 -5.12 2.60
CA CYS A 50 1.94 -4.98 2.89
C CYS A 50 1.22 -3.94 2.02
N CYS A 51 1.96 -3.03 1.37
CA CYS A 51 1.43 -2.03 0.45
C CYS A 51 2.49 -1.58 -0.58
N LEU A 52 2.10 -0.69 -1.48
CA LEU A 52 2.91 -0.20 -2.60
C LEU A 52 4.06 0.73 -2.21
N ASN A 53 4.16 1.12 -0.94
CA ASN A 53 5.38 1.74 -0.42
C ASN A 53 6.57 0.76 -0.42
N MET A 54 6.30 -0.54 -0.61
CA MET A 54 7.31 -1.57 -0.89
C MET A 54 8.48 -1.58 0.12
N CYS A 55 8.22 -1.29 1.39
CA CYS A 55 9.26 -1.25 2.41
C CYS A 55 10.00 -2.59 2.46
N GLY A 56 11.33 -2.57 2.31
CA GLY A 56 12.14 -3.78 2.20
C GLY A 56 12.61 -4.05 0.77
N ALA A 57 12.58 -5.31 0.35
CA ALA A 57 13.25 -5.79 -0.87
C ALA A 57 12.30 -6.32 -1.95
N VAL A 58 11.00 -6.03 -1.87
CA VAL A 58 9.98 -6.52 -2.83
C VAL A 58 10.30 -6.16 -4.28
N HIS A 59 10.88 -4.99 -4.53
CA HIS A 59 11.20 -4.52 -5.88
C HIS A 59 12.46 -5.17 -6.50
N CYS A 60 13.22 -5.95 -5.73
CA CYS A 60 14.48 -6.56 -6.15
C CYS A 60 14.65 -8.02 -5.70
N SER A 61 13.55 -8.70 -5.39
CA SER A 61 13.51 -10.12 -5.01
C SER A 61 13.17 -11.00 -6.20
N ASP A 62 13.61 -12.26 -6.16
CA ASP A 62 13.26 -13.26 -7.18
C ASP A 62 11.75 -13.55 -7.17
N ILE A 63 11.14 -13.58 -5.99
CA ILE A 63 9.69 -13.67 -5.81
C ILE A 63 9.24 -12.56 -4.84
N ALA A 64 8.18 -11.86 -5.26
CA ALA A 64 7.63 -10.72 -4.54
C ALA A 64 6.15 -10.93 -4.23
N ILE A 65 5.78 -10.74 -2.97
CA ILE A 65 4.39 -10.69 -2.52
C ILE A 65 4.05 -9.24 -2.17
N LEU A 66 3.02 -8.68 -2.79
CA LEU A 66 2.65 -7.28 -2.63
C LEU A 66 1.16 -7.14 -2.33
N GLY A 67 0.85 -6.44 -1.24
CA GLY A 67 -0.51 -5.99 -0.95
C GLY A 67 -0.95 -4.91 -1.94
N TYR A 68 -2.14 -5.10 -2.54
CA TYR A 68 -2.65 -4.24 -3.61
C TYR A 68 -4.12 -3.86 -3.40
N HIS A 69 -4.43 -2.57 -3.43
CA HIS A 69 -5.82 -2.09 -3.38
C HIS A 69 -6.46 -2.11 -4.77
N ARG A 70 -7.79 -2.25 -4.83
CA ARG A 70 -8.54 -2.30 -6.11
C ARG A 70 -9.74 -1.35 -6.15
N LYS A 71 -9.78 -0.38 -5.23
CA LYS A 71 -10.86 0.60 -5.11
C LYS A 71 -10.26 1.99 -4.87
N PRO A 72 -10.83 3.06 -5.45
CA PRO A 72 -10.45 4.44 -5.12
C PRO A 72 -10.64 4.71 -3.62
N PRO A 73 -9.90 5.67 -3.04
CA PRO A 73 -10.11 6.07 -1.66
C PRO A 73 -11.48 6.73 -1.49
N LEU A 74 -12.09 6.52 -0.33
CA LEU A 74 -13.30 7.22 0.08
C LEU A 74 -12.92 8.59 0.62
N ILE A 75 -13.64 9.63 0.20
CA ILE A 75 -13.35 11.01 0.57
C ILE A 75 -14.25 11.40 1.73
N ASP A 76 -13.65 11.71 2.87
CA ASP A 76 -14.36 12.29 4.01
C ASP A 76 -14.34 13.82 3.89
N HIS A 77 -15.33 14.36 3.18
CA HIS A 77 -15.36 15.79 2.87
C HIS A 77 -15.54 16.68 4.12
N GLU A 78 -16.02 16.15 5.26
CA GLU A 78 -16.27 16.94 6.48
C GLU A 78 -14.98 17.32 7.19
N TYR A 79 -14.01 16.40 7.24
CA TYR A 79 -12.77 16.59 8.00
C TYR A 79 -11.54 16.87 7.13
N LEU A 80 -11.62 16.71 5.80
CA LEU A 80 -10.46 16.79 4.91
C LEU A 80 -9.71 18.12 5.03
N ASP A 81 -10.40 19.26 5.02
CA ASP A 81 -9.76 20.59 5.11
C ASP A 81 -9.11 20.83 6.48
N ASN A 82 -9.61 20.15 7.52
CA ASN A 82 -9.12 20.30 8.89
C ASN A 82 -7.90 19.41 9.17
N LEU A 83 -7.80 18.25 8.51
CA LEU A 83 -6.79 17.24 8.77
C LEU A 83 -5.69 17.18 7.70
N CYS A 84 -5.96 17.66 6.49
CA CYS A 84 -5.07 17.48 5.34
C CYS A 84 -4.71 18.81 4.69
N GLU A 85 -3.44 18.97 4.35
CA GLU A 85 -3.00 20.03 3.43
C GLU A 85 -3.35 19.63 1.99
N ILE A 86 -4.42 20.21 1.43
CA ILE A 86 -4.92 19.88 0.08
C ILE A 86 -3.82 19.87 -1.00
N PRO A 87 -2.88 20.83 -1.05
CA PRO A 87 -1.79 20.78 -2.03
C PRO A 87 -0.91 19.53 -1.94
N LEU A 88 -0.66 19.02 -0.72
CA LEU A 88 0.10 17.79 -0.51
C LEU A 88 -0.67 16.59 -1.04
N ALA A 89 -1.97 16.49 -0.74
CA ALA A 89 -2.82 15.40 -1.24
C ALA A 89 -2.89 15.39 -2.78
N VAL A 90 -2.94 16.55 -3.42
CA VAL A 90 -2.91 16.67 -4.89
C VAL A 90 -1.56 16.25 -5.45
N ALA A 91 -0.45 16.73 -4.87
CA ALA A 91 0.91 16.41 -5.31
C ALA A 91 1.30 14.95 -5.07
N ALA A 92 0.70 14.29 -4.07
CA ALA A 92 0.92 12.89 -3.76
C ALA A 92 0.43 11.92 -4.86
N CYS A 93 -0.42 12.37 -5.79
CA CYS A 93 -0.98 11.50 -6.83
C CYS A 93 -0.09 11.43 -8.07
N PRO A 94 0.55 10.28 -8.35
CA PRO A 94 1.46 10.15 -9.50
C PRO A 94 0.73 10.17 -10.87
N THR A 95 -0.57 9.87 -10.89
CA THR A 95 -1.38 9.87 -12.13
C THR A 95 -2.17 11.16 -12.34
N GLY A 96 -2.07 12.13 -11.42
CA GLY A 96 -2.86 13.37 -11.47
C GLY A 96 -4.37 13.11 -11.48
N ALA A 97 -4.84 12.13 -10.70
CA ALA A 97 -6.26 11.80 -10.55
C ALA A 97 -6.99 12.75 -9.59
N ILE A 98 -6.25 13.40 -8.69
CA ILE A 98 -6.76 14.26 -7.61
C ILE A 98 -6.70 15.72 -8.05
N ARG A 99 -7.77 16.47 -7.80
CA ARG A 99 -7.85 17.92 -8.04
C ARG A 99 -8.54 18.61 -6.87
N PRO A 100 -8.16 19.86 -6.54
CA PRO A 100 -8.89 20.65 -5.57
C PRO A 100 -10.32 20.91 -6.06
N SER A 101 -11.27 20.89 -5.14
CA SER A 101 -12.69 21.13 -5.38
C SER A 101 -13.33 21.80 -4.17
N LYS A 102 -14.57 22.24 -4.30
CA LYS A 102 -15.37 22.75 -3.19
C LYS A 102 -16.65 21.93 -3.14
N THR A 103 -17.03 21.49 -1.94
CA THR A 103 -18.22 20.68 -1.71
C THR A 103 -19.08 21.36 -0.65
N GLU A 104 -20.41 21.28 -0.78
CA GLU A 104 -21.32 21.77 0.25
C GLU A 104 -21.68 20.65 1.23
N ILE A 105 -21.45 20.89 2.51
CA ILE A 105 -21.81 19.99 3.60
C ILE A 105 -22.55 20.82 4.65
N ASN A 106 -23.74 20.39 5.06
CA ASN A 106 -24.54 21.05 6.10
C ASN A 106 -24.74 22.57 5.84
N GLY A 107 -24.87 22.96 4.58
CA GLY A 107 -25.06 24.35 4.17
C GLY A 107 -23.79 25.22 4.20
N LYS A 108 -22.61 24.64 4.43
CA LYS A 108 -21.32 25.34 4.37
C LYS A 108 -20.49 24.80 3.21
N THR A 109 -19.92 25.70 2.41
CA THR A 109 -18.95 25.36 1.38
C THR A 109 -17.60 25.09 2.03
N VAL A 110 -17.12 23.85 1.94
CA VAL A 110 -15.80 23.43 2.43
C VAL A 110 -14.85 23.17 1.26
N ASN A 111 -13.56 23.41 1.46
CA ASN A 111 -12.56 23.00 0.47
C ASN A 111 -12.36 21.49 0.59
N SER A 112 -12.26 20.82 -0.55
CA SER A 112 -12.08 19.38 -0.59
C SER A 112 -11.34 18.96 -1.85
N VAL A 113 -11.31 17.66 -2.13
CA VAL A 113 -10.73 17.10 -3.35
C VAL A 113 -11.78 16.33 -4.13
N ALA A 114 -11.59 16.26 -5.44
CA ALA A 114 -12.32 15.37 -6.32
C ALA A 114 -11.35 14.40 -6.99
N ILE A 115 -11.74 13.14 -7.10
CA ILE A 115 -10.92 12.07 -7.68
C ILE A 115 -11.57 11.56 -8.96
N LYS A 116 -10.82 11.55 -10.05
CA LYS A 116 -11.23 10.89 -11.30
C LYS A 116 -10.89 9.41 -11.22
N ASN A 117 -11.90 8.56 -11.02
CA ASN A 117 -11.72 7.12 -10.81
C ASN A 117 -11.00 6.44 -11.97
N GLU A 118 -11.19 6.93 -13.20
CA GLU A 118 -10.57 6.39 -14.42
C GLU A 118 -9.05 6.57 -14.44
N ARG A 119 -8.53 7.55 -13.68
CA ARG A 119 -7.08 7.80 -13.55
C ARG A 119 -6.49 7.25 -12.26
N CYS A 120 -7.34 6.81 -11.32
CA CYS A 120 -6.87 6.28 -10.05
C CYS A 120 -6.36 4.84 -10.23
N MET A 121 -5.14 4.57 -9.78
CA MET A 121 -4.54 3.23 -9.78
C MET A 121 -4.38 2.64 -8.37
N PHE A 122 -5.08 3.23 -7.38
CA PHE A 122 -5.20 2.69 -6.04
C PHE A 122 -3.88 2.54 -5.24
N CYS A 123 -2.86 3.35 -5.54
CA CYS A 123 -1.60 3.31 -4.78
C CYS A 123 -1.74 3.61 -3.29
N GLY A 124 -2.79 4.35 -2.90
CA GLY A 124 -2.99 4.78 -1.51
C GLY A 124 -2.11 5.95 -1.06
N ASN A 125 -1.24 6.50 -1.91
CA ASN A 125 -0.28 7.53 -1.50
C ASN A 125 -0.92 8.85 -1.00
N CYS A 126 -2.16 9.14 -1.39
CA CYS A 126 -2.90 10.29 -0.88
C CYS A 126 -3.53 10.05 0.52
N TYR A 127 -3.46 8.84 1.04
CA TYR A 127 -3.90 8.46 2.39
C TYR A 127 -2.73 8.29 3.37
N THR A 128 -1.50 8.08 2.85
CA THR A 128 -0.26 8.12 3.63
C THR A 128 -0.07 9.49 4.26
#